data_AF-A0A0Q5IUE8-F1
#
_entry.id   AF-A0A0Q5IUE8-F1
#
_cell.length_a   1.000
_cell.length_b   1.000
_cell.length_c   1.000
_cell.angle_alpha   90.00
_cell.angle_beta   90.00
_cell.angle_gamma   90.00
#
_symmetry.space_group_name_H-M   'P 1'
#
loop_
_entity.id
_entity.type
_entity.pdbx_description
1 polymer ?
#
loop_
_entity_poly.entity_id
_entity_poly.type
_entity_poly.pdbx_seq_one_letter_code
_entity_poly.pdbx_strand_id
1 'polypeptide(L)'
;MLVLAILLAAASPAGTQKYAGQAAFEALADQADRRCPAQRIRSITPGDLDFAQDEFQAQLTQRDRMRLSAANTADARCADQNGLACQVHATLEAMQKTQLLTRFSAYLCAHPVPGQ
;
A
#
# COMPACT_ATOMS: atom_id res chain seq x y z
N MET A 1 -35.22 44.36 -6.51
CA MET A 1 -35.33 43.07 -5.80
C MET A 1 -34.06 42.29 -6.03
N LEU A 2 -33.16 42.25 -5.04
CA LEU A 2 -31.89 41.53 -5.09
C LEU A 2 -32.09 40.22 -4.32
N VAL A 3 -32.01 39.07 -4.98
CA VAL A 3 -31.98 37.78 -4.29
C VAL A 3 -30.56 37.24 -4.44
N LEU A 4 -29.80 37.32 -3.33
CA LEU A 4 -28.45 36.81 -3.20
C LEU A 4 -28.44 35.29 -3.38
N ALA A 5 -27.70 34.79 -4.38
CA ALA A 5 -27.33 33.40 -4.50
C ALA A 5 -26.22 33.09 -3.50
N ILE A 6 -26.53 32.33 -2.44
CA ILE A 6 -25.53 31.87 -1.47
C ILE A 6 -24.93 30.56 -2.02
N LEU A 7 -23.67 30.64 -2.44
CA LEU A 7 -22.83 29.50 -2.81
C LEU A 7 -22.65 28.58 -1.61
N LEU A 8 -23.17 27.35 -1.69
CA LEU A 8 -22.81 26.27 -0.77
C LEU A 8 -21.40 25.78 -1.10
N ALA A 9 -20.38 26.51 -0.62
CA ALA A 9 -19.05 25.94 -0.45
C ALA A 9 -19.09 25.02 0.78
N ALA A 10 -19.52 23.77 0.57
CA ALA A 10 -19.34 22.71 1.54
C ALA A 10 -17.83 22.45 1.67
N ALA A 11 -17.18 23.17 2.59
CA ALA A 11 -15.87 22.80 3.09
C ALA A 11 -16.05 21.52 3.92
N SER A 12 -16.04 20.38 3.25
CA SER A 12 -15.89 19.10 3.93
C SER A 12 -14.58 19.17 4.71
N PRO A 13 -14.58 18.96 6.05
CA PRO A 13 -13.33 18.81 6.75
C PRO A 13 -12.63 17.61 6.14
N ALA A 14 -11.47 17.84 5.53
CA ALA A 14 -10.56 16.77 5.16
C ALA A 14 -10.05 16.15 6.47
N GLY A 15 -10.91 15.37 7.12
CA GLY A 15 -10.49 14.46 8.15
C GLY A 15 -9.47 13.56 7.48
N THR A 16 -8.22 13.63 7.91
CA THR A 16 -7.17 12.66 7.58
C THR A 16 -7.66 11.30 8.08
N GLN A 17 -8.48 10.64 7.27
CA GLN A 17 -8.87 9.27 7.44
C GLN A 17 -7.56 8.50 7.26
N LYS A 18 -6.92 8.15 8.39
CA LYS A 18 -5.75 7.28 8.36
C LYS A 18 -6.21 5.97 7.74
N TYR A 19 -5.76 5.73 6.52
CA TYR A 19 -6.07 4.49 5.85
C TYR A 19 -5.43 3.36 6.65
N ALA A 20 -6.21 2.30 6.88
CA ALA A 20 -5.69 0.98 7.19
C ALA A 20 -4.41 0.70 6.37
N GLY A 21 -3.30 0.37 7.02
CA GLY A 21 -2.00 0.07 6.42
C GLY A 21 -1.16 1.23 5.93
N GLN A 22 -1.58 2.48 6.16
CA GLN A 22 -0.74 3.66 5.88
C GLN A 22 0.62 3.58 6.58
N ALA A 23 0.68 3.10 7.83
CA ALA A 23 1.95 2.97 8.55
C ALA A 23 2.92 1.96 7.91
N ALA A 24 2.39 0.86 7.34
CA ALA A 24 3.21 -0.13 6.66
C ALA A 24 3.71 0.40 5.30
N PHE A 25 2.87 1.18 4.59
CA PHE A 25 3.29 1.87 3.37
C PHE A 25 4.37 2.93 3.64
N GLU A 26 4.22 3.76 4.67
CA GLU A 26 5.25 4.73 5.04
C GLU A 26 6.56 4.04 5.44
N ALA A 27 6.49 2.94 6.18
CA ALA A 27 7.67 2.14 6.51
C ALA A 27 8.36 1.55 5.27
N LEU A 28 7.59 1.10 4.27
CA LEU A 28 8.12 0.65 2.98
C LEU A 28 8.79 1.80 2.23
N ALA A 29 8.10 2.93 2.12
CA ALA A 29 8.58 4.13 1.44
C ALA A 29 9.89 4.63 2.07
N ASP A 30 9.97 4.72 3.40
CA ASP A 30 11.18 5.14 4.12
C ASP A 30 12.35 4.16 3.92
N GLN A 31 12.08 2.86 3.81
CA GLN A 31 13.13 1.88 3.51
C GLN A 31 13.62 2.04 2.07
N ALA A 32 12.71 2.25 1.12
CA ALA A 32 13.03 2.40 -0.29
C ALA A 32 13.69 3.75 -0.62
N ASP A 33 13.24 4.85 -0.03
CA ASP A 33 13.83 6.19 -0.22
C ASP A 33 15.32 6.19 0.19
N ARG A 34 15.67 5.42 1.23
CA ARG A 34 17.07 5.25 1.67
C ARG A 34 17.86 4.31 0.76
N ARG A 35 17.24 3.28 0.20
CA ARG A 35 17.93 2.21 -0.54
C ARG A 35 18.01 2.47 -2.05
N CYS A 36 16.97 3.03 -2.63
CA CYS A 36 16.79 3.24 -4.06
C CYS A 36 15.88 4.47 -4.33
N PRO A 37 16.32 5.69 -4.02
CA PRO A 37 15.49 6.91 -4.15
C PRO A 37 14.99 7.18 -5.57
N ALA A 38 15.68 6.65 -6.59
CA ALA A 38 15.25 6.76 -7.98
C ALA A 38 13.93 6.03 -8.27
N GLN A 39 13.53 5.05 -7.45
CA GLN A 39 12.31 4.26 -7.62
C GLN A 39 11.03 4.96 -7.16
N ARG A 40 11.12 6.14 -6.51
CA ARG A 40 9.98 6.99 -6.12
C ARG A 40 8.77 6.22 -5.58
N ILE A 41 8.98 5.32 -4.61
CA ILE A 41 7.91 4.43 -4.08
C ILE A 41 6.69 5.20 -3.60
N ARG A 42 6.85 6.43 -3.14
CA ARG A 42 5.73 7.31 -2.74
C ARG A 42 4.76 7.65 -3.88
N SER A 43 5.17 7.45 -5.12
CA SER A 43 4.37 7.68 -6.33
C SER A 43 3.82 6.39 -6.95
N ILE A 44 4.11 5.23 -6.37
CA ILE A 44 3.61 3.94 -6.86
C ILE A 44 2.09 3.88 -6.75
N THR A 45 1.41 3.33 -7.76
CA THR A 45 -0.04 3.12 -7.66
C THR A 45 -0.35 1.87 -6.85
N PRO A 46 -1.58 1.71 -6.32
CA PRO A 46 -1.98 0.45 -5.70
C PRO A 46 -1.86 -0.75 -6.65
N GLY A 47 -2.14 -0.60 -7.95
CA GLY A 47 -2.04 -1.70 -8.92
C GLY A 47 -0.61 -2.15 -9.17
N ASP A 48 0.32 -1.20 -9.26
CA ASP A 48 1.75 -1.48 -9.37
C ASP A 48 2.29 -2.23 -8.15
N LEU A 49 1.82 -1.81 -6.97
CA LEU A 49 2.21 -2.41 -5.71
C LEU A 49 1.60 -3.80 -5.53
N ASP A 50 0.36 -4.02 -5.96
CA ASP A 50 -0.31 -5.33 -6.02
C ASP A 50 0.48 -6.31 -6.90
N PHE A 51 0.80 -5.90 -8.13
CA PHE A 51 1.63 -6.69 -9.05
C PHE A 51 2.99 -7.06 -8.44
N ALA A 52 3.69 -6.10 -7.84
CA ALA A 52 4.98 -6.36 -7.22
C ALA A 52 4.86 -7.28 -5.99
N GLN A 53 3.79 -7.16 -5.21
CA GLN A 53 3.52 -8.04 -4.07
C GLN A 53 3.32 -9.49 -4.52
N ASP A 54 2.58 -9.70 -5.61
CA ASP A 54 2.34 -11.04 -6.16
C ASP A 54 3.64 -11.69 -6.67
N GLU A 55 4.42 -10.95 -7.46
CA GLU A 55 5.71 -11.43 -7.96
C GLU A 55 6.71 -11.73 -6.82
N PHE A 56 6.75 -10.88 -5.79
CA PHE A 56 7.58 -11.15 -4.62
C PHE A 56 7.12 -12.40 -3.85
N GLN A 57 5.80 -12.58 -3.67
CA GLN A 57 5.22 -13.73 -2.99
C GLN A 57 5.49 -15.05 -3.72
N ALA A 58 5.55 -15.01 -5.06
CA ALA A 58 5.93 -16.14 -5.89
C ALA A 58 7.35 -16.66 -5.58
N GLN A 59 8.26 -15.77 -5.15
CA GLN A 59 9.66 -16.08 -4.82
C GLN A 59 9.87 -16.49 -3.35
N LEU A 60 8.84 -16.40 -2.50
CA LEU A 60 8.95 -16.79 -1.10
C LEU A 60 9.07 -18.31 -0.94
N THR A 61 9.81 -18.71 0.11
CA THR A 61 9.77 -20.10 0.57
C THR A 61 8.36 -20.47 1.00
N GLN A 62 8.01 -21.76 0.94
CA GLN A 62 6.70 -22.23 1.40
C GLN A 62 6.41 -21.82 2.85
N ARG A 63 7.41 -21.86 3.73
CA ARG A 63 7.28 -21.45 5.13
C ARG A 63 6.93 -19.95 5.24
N ASP A 64 7.63 -19.09 4.52
CA ASP A 64 7.35 -17.65 4.55
C ASP A 64 5.99 -17.33 3.95
N ARG A 65 5.61 -18.00 2.86
CA ARG A 65 4.29 -17.85 2.23
C ARG A 65 3.17 -18.25 3.18
N MET A 66 3.30 -19.36 3.90
CA MET A 66 2.31 -19.77 4.91
C MET A 66 2.20 -18.77 6.06
N ARG A 67 3.33 -18.25 6.55
CA ARG A 67 3.33 -17.22 7.61
C ARG A 67 2.67 -15.92 7.14
N LEU A 68 2.99 -15.48 5.92
CA LEU A 68 2.38 -14.31 5.32
C LEU A 68 0.88 -14.49 5.15
N SER A 69 0.44 -15.61 4.56
CA SER A 69 -0.97 -15.94 4.39
C SER A 69 -1.73 -15.97 5.72
N ALA A 70 -1.16 -16.57 6.77
CA ALA A 70 -1.79 -16.58 8.09
C ALA A 70 -1.89 -15.19 8.75
N ALA A 71 -0.98 -14.27 8.42
CA ALA A 71 -0.99 -12.90 8.92
C ALA A 71 -1.83 -11.94 8.05
N ASN A 72 -2.12 -12.33 6.81
CA ASN A 72 -2.83 -11.50 5.85
C ASN A 72 -4.35 -11.63 6.04
N THR A 73 -4.97 -10.55 6.53
CA THR A 73 -6.41 -10.49 6.79
C THR A 73 -7.15 -9.67 5.72
N ALA A 74 -6.53 -9.46 4.56
CA ALA A 74 -7.04 -8.55 3.55
C ALA A 74 -8.42 -8.99 3.03
N ASP A 75 -8.61 -10.27 2.71
CA ASP A 75 -9.89 -10.83 2.25
C ASP A 75 -11.06 -10.48 3.18
N ALA A 76 -10.90 -10.70 4.48
CA ALA A 76 -11.94 -10.43 5.47
C ALA A 76 -12.12 -8.92 5.74
N ARG A 77 -11.03 -8.15 5.78
CA ARG A 77 -11.05 -6.73 6.15
C ARG A 77 -11.55 -5.83 5.01
N CYS A 78 -11.30 -6.24 3.77
CA CYS A 78 -11.53 -5.45 2.57
C CYS A 78 -12.73 -5.97 1.75
N ALA A 79 -13.49 -6.95 2.25
CA ALA A 79 -14.60 -7.59 1.53
C ALA A 79 -15.64 -6.58 0.98
N ASP A 80 -15.95 -5.54 1.75
CA ASP A 80 -16.94 -4.52 1.38
C ASP A 80 -16.31 -3.26 0.74
N GLN A 81 -15.01 -3.30 0.42
CA GLN A 81 -14.28 -2.17 -0.15
C GLN A 81 -13.98 -2.38 -1.63
N ASN A 82 -14.24 -1.36 -2.43
CA ASN A 82 -13.87 -1.35 -3.84
C ASN A 82 -12.43 -0.91 -4.03
N GLY A 83 -11.74 -1.53 -4.98
CA GLY A 83 -10.38 -1.16 -5.40
C GLY A 83 -9.26 -1.83 -4.59
N LEU A 84 -8.03 -1.70 -5.10
CA LEU A 84 -6.86 -2.45 -4.62
C LEU A 84 -6.20 -1.85 -3.37
N ALA A 85 -6.46 -0.57 -3.05
CA ALA A 85 -5.74 0.13 -1.99
C ALA A 85 -5.87 -0.56 -0.62
N CYS A 86 -7.06 -1.04 -0.25
CA CYS A 86 -7.25 -1.76 1.01
C CYS A 86 -6.48 -3.08 1.04
N GLN A 87 -6.59 -3.87 -0.04
CA GLN A 87 -5.95 -5.18 -0.17
C GLN A 87 -4.42 -5.05 -0.05
N VAL A 88 -3.84 -4.17 -0.85
CA VAL A 88 -2.41 -3.91 -0.91
C VAL A 88 -1.85 -3.44 0.42
N HIS A 89 -2.55 -2.52 1.09
CA HIS A 89 -2.13 -2.01 2.39
C HIS A 89 -2.22 -3.08 3.49
N ALA A 90 -3.26 -3.91 3.49
CA ALA A 90 -3.39 -5.03 4.42
C ALA A 90 -2.28 -6.08 4.20
N THR A 91 -1.92 -6.34 2.94
CA THR A 91 -0.77 -7.18 2.60
C THR A 91 0.55 -6.58 3.09
N LEU A 92 0.77 -5.26 2.96
CA LEU A 92 1.95 -4.59 3.54
C LEU A 92 2.01 -4.72 5.07
N GLU A 93 0.88 -4.56 5.77
CA GLU A 93 0.82 -4.78 7.22
C GLU A 93 1.21 -6.24 7.58
N ALA A 94 0.74 -7.21 6.79
CA ALA A 94 1.09 -8.62 6.98
C ALA A 94 2.58 -8.87 6.72
N MET A 95 3.16 -8.26 5.68
CA MET A 95 4.60 -8.29 5.42
C MET A 95 5.40 -7.65 6.55
N GLN A 96 4.90 -6.56 7.16
CA GLN A 96 5.53 -5.95 8.32
C GLN A 96 5.53 -6.88 9.53
N LYS A 97 4.37 -7.49 9.85
CA LYS A 97 4.22 -8.46 10.96
C LYS A 97 5.10 -9.70 10.79
N THR A 98 5.36 -10.11 9.55
CA THR A 98 6.15 -11.30 9.22
C THR A 98 7.62 -10.99 8.90
N GLN A 99 8.06 -9.74 9.13
CA GLN A 99 9.43 -9.27 8.85
C GLN A 99 9.83 -9.38 7.36
N LEU A 100 8.86 -9.50 6.46
CA LEU A 100 9.06 -9.55 5.01
C LEU A 100 9.14 -8.16 4.38
N LEU A 101 8.66 -7.11 5.06
CA LEU A 101 8.63 -5.75 4.50
C LEU A 101 10.02 -5.25 4.05
N THR A 102 11.07 -5.52 4.83
CA THR A 102 12.46 -5.17 4.47
C THR A 102 12.95 -5.92 3.23
N ARG A 103 12.55 -7.20 3.09
CA ARG A 103 12.88 -8.02 1.91
C ARG A 103 12.11 -7.52 0.68
N PHE A 104 10.86 -7.12 0.87
CA PHE A 104 10.04 -6.55 -0.19
C PHE A 104 10.56 -5.19 -0.65
N SER A 105 11.00 -4.32 0.25
CA SER A 105 11.69 -3.07 -0.10
C SER A 105 12.95 -3.34 -0.96
N ALA A 106 13.76 -4.33 -0.58
CA ALA A 106 14.92 -4.73 -1.37
C ALA A 106 14.54 -5.29 -2.75
N TYR A 107 13.42 -6.02 -2.84
CA TYR A 107 12.87 -6.54 -4.09
C TYR A 107 12.47 -5.41 -5.03
N LEU A 108 11.71 -4.41 -4.56
CA LEU A 108 11.30 -3.25 -5.36
C LEU A 108 12.50 -2.45 -5.90
N CYS A 109 13.58 -2.36 -5.11
CA CYS A 109 14.81 -1.72 -5.58
C CYS A 109 15.51 -2.48 -6.72
N ALA A 110 15.34 -3.81 -6.80
CA ALA A 110 15.92 -4.65 -7.84
C ALA A 110 15.00 -4.85 -9.05
N HIS A 111 13.70 -4.59 -8.89
CA HIS A 111 12.67 -4.80 -9.91
C HIS A 111 11.84 -3.52 -10.03
N PRO A 112 12.29 -2.56 -10.87
CA PRO A 112 11.54 -1.34 -11.11
C PRO A 112 10.16 -1.69 -11.65
N VAL A 113 9.13 -1.03 -11.12
CA VAL A 113 7.78 -1.17 -11.62
C VAL A 113 7.71 -0.67 -13.07
N PRO A 114 7.10 -1.41 -14.01
CA PRO A 114 6.94 -0.96 -15.38
C PRO A 114 6.18 0.37 -15.46
N GLY A 115 6.74 1.38 -16.14
CA GLY A 115 6.08 2.67 -16.37
C GLY A 115 6.57 3.83 -15.49
N GLN A 116 7.61 3.61 -14.66
CA GLN A 116 8.39 4.68 -14.01
C GLN A 116 9.59 5.12 -14.85
#